data_AF-A0A818QJW9-F1
#
_entry.id   AF-A0A818QJW9-F1
#
_cell.length_a   1.000
_cell.length_b   1.000
_cell.length_c   1.000
_cell.angle_alpha   90.00
_cell.angle_beta   90.00
_cell.angle_gamma   90.00
#
_symmetry.space_group_name_H-M   'P 1'
#
loop_
_entity.id
_entity.type
_entity.pdbx_description
1 polymer ?
#
loop_
_entity_poly.entity_id
_entity_poly.type
_entity_poly.pdbx_seq_one_letter_code
_entity_poly.pdbx_strand_id
1 'polypeptide(L)'
;MSDPYKFYLTQLREPNLQDSVFTNKLLFYIRTCTLSVNISLYQTNEKFSYTIDQILEHFAKDYSEIIRVHSYTVTTWSRQLLTCITHLISLIASTCYWDGKKIKNVDVFVPPTDTSYEFVQALIRIVGHRPFHEQIKSQWSNDETILFDAILMFLVGVTETQDLSCRMLFRTALIDVLQTVAQTTLYDRICLGAYDILGVILPEDELKSLNIAENMVVFFFNIIEQAWRHPTRTCKRMPISRLLQGWFRT
;
A
#
# COMPACT_ATOMS: atom_id res chain seq x y z
N MET A 1 19.26 -10.22 11.06
CA MET A 1 18.66 -11.00 9.94
C MET A 1 19.46 -12.27 9.71
N SER A 2 18.80 -13.40 9.45
CA SER A 2 19.49 -14.67 9.19
C SER A 2 19.96 -14.75 7.73
N ASP A 3 21.10 -15.39 7.49
CA ASP A 3 21.65 -15.61 6.14
C ASP A 3 20.68 -16.32 5.17
N PRO A 4 19.82 -17.26 5.62
CA PRO A 4 18.79 -17.85 4.76
C PRO A 4 17.84 -16.83 4.15
N TYR A 5 17.39 -15.81 4.90
CA TYR A 5 16.48 -14.81 4.35
C TYR A 5 17.15 -13.99 3.24
N LYS A 6 18.40 -13.57 3.46
CA LYS A 6 19.19 -12.83 2.45
C LYS A 6 19.40 -13.66 1.18
N PHE A 7 19.72 -14.94 1.33
CA PHE A 7 19.85 -15.86 0.21
C PHE A 7 18.58 -15.90 -0.65
N TYR A 8 17.40 -16.01 -0.04
CA TYR A 8 16.13 -16.04 -0.77
C TYR A 8 15.78 -14.70 -1.42
N LEU A 9 16.13 -13.57 -0.81
CA LEU A 9 16.00 -12.26 -1.47
C LEU A 9 16.88 -12.15 -2.71
N THR A 10 18.12 -12.65 -2.66
CA THR A 10 19.01 -12.65 -3.82
C THR A 10 18.43 -13.48 -4.96
N GLN A 11 17.84 -14.64 -4.67
CA GLN A 11 17.14 -15.43 -5.69
C GLN A 11 16.02 -14.63 -6.35
N LEU A 12 15.19 -13.93 -5.56
CA LEU A 12 14.08 -13.13 -6.09
C LEU A 12 14.51 -11.94 -6.97
N ARG A 13 15.79 -11.55 -7.00
CA ARG A 13 16.25 -10.49 -7.91
C ARG A 13 16.38 -10.92 -9.36
N GLU A 14 16.39 -12.23 -9.63
CA GLU A 14 16.55 -12.72 -10.99
C GLU A 14 15.31 -12.36 -11.84
N PRO A 15 15.46 -11.72 -13.02
CA PRO A 15 14.34 -11.23 -13.81
C PRO A 15 13.48 -12.34 -14.43
N ASN A 16 14.02 -13.55 -14.57
CA ASN A 16 13.38 -14.69 -15.22
C ASN A 16 13.32 -15.89 -14.26
N LEU A 17 12.53 -15.74 -13.21
CA LEU A 17 12.35 -16.79 -12.21
C LEU A 17 11.65 -18.01 -12.82
N GLN A 18 12.27 -19.16 -12.69
CA GLN A 18 11.61 -20.45 -12.94
C GLN A 18 10.72 -20.79 -11.75
N ASP A 19 9.60 -21.47 -12.00
CA ASP A 19 8.67 -21.87 -10.93
C ASP A 19 9.33 -22.75 -9.85
N SER A 20 10.39 -23.47 -10.21
CA SER A 20 11.19 -24.29 -9.30
C SER A 20 11.89 -23.50 -8.20
N VAL A 21 12.07 -22.18 -8.37
CA VAL A 21 12.67 -21.30 -7.35
C VAL A 21 11.74 -21.13 -6.15
N PHE A 22 10.41 -21.19 -6.36
CA PHE A 22 9.40 -20.98 -5.30
C PHE A 22 9.21 -22.21 -4.41
N THR A 23 10.27 -22.61 -3.72
CA THR A 23 10.22 -23.67 -2.71
C THR A 23 9.40 -23.24 -1.50
N ASN A 24 8.86 -24.21 -0.75
CA ASN A 24 8.17 -23.95 0.53
C ASN A 24 9.02 -23.14 1.51
N LYS A 25 10.35 -23.33 1.49
CA LYS A 25 11.28 -22.55 2.34
C LYS A 25 11.33 -21.09 1.90
N LEU A 26 11.53 -20.82 0.60
CA LEU A 26 11.53 -19.45 0.08
C LEU A 26 10.21 -18.76 0.43
N LEU A 27 9.08 -19.39 0.13
CA LEU A 27 7.77 -18.85 0.44
C LEU A 27 7.57 -18.62 1.93
N PHE A 28 8.01 -19.53 2.79
CA PHE A 28 7.95 -19.34 4.24
C PHE A 28 8.73 -18.09 4.68
N TYR A 29 9.97 -17.93 4.23
CA TYR A 29 10.78 -16.76 4.57
C TYR A 29 10.16 -15.47 4.03
N ILE A 30 9.90 -15.40 2.72
CA ILE A 30 9.46 -14.16 2.08
C ILE A 30 8.02 -13.79 2.43
N ARG A 31 7.13 -14.77 2.64
CA ARG A 31 5.73 -14.52 3.00
C ARG A 31 5.57 -14.38 4.51
N THR A 32 5.88 -15.45 5.23
CA THR A 32 5.50 -15.60 6.64
C THR A 32 6.37 -14.76 7.55
N CYS A 33 7.69 -14.79 7.35
CA CYS A 33 8.58 -13.97 8.18
C CYS A 33 8.38 -12.48 7.90
N THR A 34 8.25 -12.09 6.63
CA THR A 34 7.95 -10.68 6.26
C THR A 34 6.63 -10.21 6.83
N LEU A 35 5.57 -11.02 6.77
CA LEU A 35 4.29 -10.70 7.40
C LEU A 35 4.42 -10.56 8.92
N SER A 36 5.19 -11.44 9.57
CA SER A 36 5.42 -11.38 11.01
C SER A 36 6.14 -10.10 11.42
N VAL A 37 7.18 -9.72 10.66
CA VAL A 37 7.88 -8.44 10.84
C VAL A 37 6.90 -7.28 10.63
N ASN A 38 6.13 -7.30 9.55
CA ASN A 38 5.12 -6.28 9.25
C ASN A 38 4.13 -6.11 10.43
N ILE A 39 3.54 -7.19 10.93
CA ILE A 39 2.64 -7.16 12.09
C ILE A 39 3.34 -6.56 13.32
N SER A 40 4.61 -6.92 13.55
CA SER A 40 5.38 -6.36 14.66
C SER A 40 5.63 -4.85 14.52
N LEU A 41 5.76 -4.31 13.29
CA LEU A 41 5.92 -2.86 13.10
C LEU A 41 4.66 -2.08 13.52
N TYR A 42 3.47 -2.69 13.39
CA TYR A 42 2.20 -2.08 13.81
C TYR A 42 1.93 -2.21 15.32
N GLN A 43 2.58 -3.16 16.01
CA GLN A 43 2.35 -3.42 17.42
C GLN A 43 3.25 -2.52 18.29
N THR A 44 2.62 -1.55 18.96
CA THR A 44 3.26 -0.41 19.64
C THR A 44 4.08 -0.69 20.90
N ASN A 45 4.31 -1.95 21.30
CA ASN A 45 4.71 -2.23 22.68
C ASN A 45 5.84 -3.23 22.89
N GLU A 46 6.46 -3.79 21.85
CA GLU A 46 7.61 -4.67 22.06
C GLU A 46 8.91 -3.92 21.84
N LYS A 47 9.84 -4.09 22.78
CA LYS A 47 11.25 -3.68 22.65
C LYS A 47 11.89 -4.50 21.53
N PHE A 48 11.54 -4.21 20.28
CA PHE A 48 12.22 -4.80 19.15
C PHE A 48 13.69 -4.36 19.23
N SER A 49 14.61 -5.30 19.08
CA SER A 49 16.04 -5.06 19.26
C SER A 49 16.66 -4.17 18.19
N TYR A 50 15.89 -3.80 17.16
CA TYR A 50 16.31 -2.98 16.05
C TYR A 50 15.43 -1.73 15.94
N THR A 51 16.03 -0.60 15.57
CA THR A 51 15.29 0.59 15.18
C THR A 51 14.72 0.44 13.77
N ILE A 52 13.73 1.26 13.42
CA ILE A 52 13.23 1.33 12.05
C ILE A 52 14.38 1.62 11.08
N ASP A 53 15.27 2.57 11.39
CA ASP A 53 16.39 2.92 10.52
C ASP A 53 17.31 1.72 10.24
N GLN A 54 17.59 0.90 11.24
CA GLN A 54 18.39 -0.32 11.08
C GLN A 54 17.69 -1.38 10.23
N ILE A 55 16.37 -1.50 10.33
CA ILE A 55 15.57 -2.36 9.44
C ILE A 55 15.67 -1.82 8.00
N LEU A 56 15.48 -0.52 7.81
CA LEU A 56 15.48 0.13 6.50
C LEU A 56 16.83 0.04 5.79
N GLU A 57 17.94 0.30 6.49
CA GLU A 57 19.30 0.20 5.95
C GLU A 57 19.62 -1.20 5.40
N HIS A 58 19.00 -2.24 5.96
CA HIS A 58 19.25 -3.62 5.54
C HIS A 58 18.34 -4.11 4.41
N PHE A 59 17.16 -3.49 4.19
CA PHE A 59 16.13 -4.06 3.30
C PHE A 59 15.72 -3.15 2.15
N ALA A 60 15.84 -1.83 2.29
CA ALA A 60 15.23 -0.89 1.35
C ALA A 60 15.74 -1.08 -0.08
N LYS A 61 17.07 -1.12 -0.26
CA LYS A 61 17.68 -1.28 -1.58
C LYS A 61 17.26 -2.58 -2.26
N ASP A 62 17.31 -3.68 -1.53
CA ASP A 62 17.06 -5.02 -2.07
C ASP A 62 15.61 -5.17 -2.51
N TYR A 63 14.67 -4.69 -1.71
CA TYR A 63 13.26 -4.79 -2.05
C TYR A 63 12.88 -3.87 -3.21
N SER A 64 13.36 -2.62 -3.18
CA SER A 64 13.12 -1.68 -4.28
C SER A 64 13.66 -2.22 -5.60
N GLU A 65 14.82 -2.88 -5.58
CA GLU A 65 15.39 -3.53 -6.77
C GLU A 65 14.53 -4.70 -7.27
N ILE A 66 14.12 -5.62 -6.38
CA ILE A 66 13.24 -6.76 -6.72
C ILE A 66 11.95 -6.26 -7.37
N ILE A 67 11.28 -5.28 -6.75
CA ILE A 67 10.01 -4.73 -7.24
C ILE A 67 10.21 -4.06 -8.60
N ARG A 68 11.29 -3.31 -8.78
CA ARG A 68 11.61 -2.65 -10.05
C ARG A 68 11.80 -3.68 -11.17
N VAL A 69 12.62 -4.71 -10.92
CA VAL A 69 12.90 -5.79 -11.90
C VAL A 69 11.61 -6.46 -12.36
N HIS A 70 10.77 -6.88 -11.41
CA HIS A 70 9.57 -7.63 -11.73
C HIS A 70 8.41 -6.77 -12.23
N SER A 71 8.41 -5.45 -12.01
CA SER A 71 7.32 -4.58 -12.46
C SER A 71 7.09 -4.58 -13.97
N TYR A 72 8.12 -4.89 -14.76
CA TYR A 72 8.03 -4.98 -16.23
C TYR A 72 7.41 -6.30 -16.72
N THR A 73 7.32 -7.31 -15.86
CA THR A 73 6.80 -8.65 -16.18
C THR A 73 5.49 -8.94 -15.46
N VAL A 74 4.79 -7.91 -14.96
CA VAL A 74 3.55 -8.04 -14.17
C VAL A 74 2.48 -8.93 -14.84
N THR A 75 2.42 -8.90 -16.18
CA THR A 75 1.48 -9.70 -16.97
C THR A 75 1.76 -11.21 -16.94
N THR A 76 2.96 -11.61 -16.53
CA THR A 76 3.40 -13.01 -16.48
C THR A 76 3.75 -13.47 -15.06
N TRP A 77 3.35 -12.71 -14.03
CA TRP A 77 3.61 -13.12 -12.66
C TRP A 77 2.87 -14.40 -12.32
N SER A 78 3.60 -15.38 -11.80
CA SER A 78 2.99 -16.53 -11.14
C SER A 78 2.32 -16.08 -9.84
N ARG A 79 1.40 -16.90 -9.32
CA ARG A 79 0.75 -16.64 -8.04
C ARG A 79 1.78 -16.51 -6.91
N GLN A 80 2.82 -17.33 -6.95
CA GLN A 80 3.91 -17.33 -5.97
C GLN A 80 4.71 -16.03 -6.01
N LEU A 81 5.02 -15.53 -7.20
CA LEU A 81 5.70 -14.25 -7.36
C LEU A 81 4.83 -13.10 -6.87
N LEU A 82 3.55 -13.07 -7.25
CA LEU A 82 2.58 -12.11 -6.76
C LEU A 82 2.54 -12.09 -5.23
N THR A 83 2.41 -13.25 -4.58
CA THR A 83 2.45 -13.35 -3.11
C THR A 83 3.74 -12.75 -2.55
N CYS A 84 4.91 -13.09 -3.11
CA CYS A 84 6.20 -12.58 -2.64
C CYS A 84 6.28 -11.04 -2.74
N ILE A 85 5.96 -10.49 -3.92
CA ILE A 85 5.99 -9.04 -4.16
C ILE A 85 5.00 -8.32 -3.24
N THR A 86 3.80 -8.88 -3.06
CA THR A 86 2.76 -8.35 -2.17
C THR A 86 3.26 -8.17 -0.74
N HIS A 87 3.91 -9.19 -0.18
CA HIS A 87 4.41 -9.11 1.19
C HIS A 87 5.62 -8.18 1.33
N LEU A 88 6.51 -8.13 0.34
CA LEU A 88 7.63 -7.18 0.33
C LEU A 88 7.12 -5.74 0.29
N ILE A 89 6.19 -5.41 -0.62
CA ILE A 89 5.59 -4.07 -0.69
C ILE A 89 4.81 -3.75 0.60
N SER A 90 4.07 -4.71 1.15
CA SER A 90 3.35 -4.52 2.42
C SER A 90 4.30 -4.15 3.57
N LEU A 91 5.47 -4.78 3.63
CA LEU A 91 6.48 -4.43 4.63
C LEU A 91 7.01 -3.01 4.40
N ILE A 92 7.33 -2.63 3.16
CA ILE A 92 7.75 -1.26 2.82
C ILE A 92 6.67 -0.25 3.24
N ALA A 93 5.42 -0.45 2.83
CA ALA A 93 4.32 0.45 3.16
C ALA A 93 4.14 0.63 4.67
N SER A 94 4.33 -0.45 5.43
CA SER A 94 4.21 -0.43 6.89
C SER A 94 5.34 0.33 7.57
N THR A 95 6.47 0.54 6.90
CA THR A 95 7.53 1.42 7.42
C THR A 95 7.23 2.91 7.22
N CYS A 96 6.21 3.28 6.43
CA CYS A 96 5.73 4.66 6.37
C CYS A 96 4.99 5.08 7.66
N TYR A 97 4.54 4.11 8.46
CA TYR A 97 3.73 4.32 9.65
C TYR A 97 4.25 3.46 10.82
N TRP A 98 4.83 4.08 11.85
CA TRP A 98 5.32 3.39 13.05
C TRP A 98 4.81 4.08 14.30
N ASP A 99 4.41 3.28 15.30
CA ASP A 99 3.83 3.81 16.54
C ASP A 99 2.60 4.71 16.30
N GLY A 100 1.81 4.40 15.26
CA GLY A 100 0.70 5.24 14.81
C GLY A 100 1.11 6.63 14.32
N LYS A 101 2.41 6.89 14.22
CA LYS A 101 2.98 8.14 13.70
C LYS A 101 3.50 7.91 12.31
N LYS A 102 3.27 8.90 11.45
CA LYS A 102 3.91 8.95 10.15
C LYS A 102 5.42 9.06 10.34
N ILE A 103 6.18 8.15 9.72
CA ILE A 103 7.64 8.23 9.76
C ILE A 103 8.13 9.06 8.58
N LYS A 104 9.08 9.96 8.82
CA LYS A 104 9.75 10.77 7.80
C LYS A 104 10.77 9.99 6.96
N ASN A 105 10.83 8.67 7.09
CA ASN A 105 11.82 7.81 6.44
C ASN A 105 11.35 7.28 5.07
N VAL A 106 10.28 7.86 4.50
CA VAL A 106 9.94 7.65 3.10
C VAL A 106 11.17 7.93 2.22
N ASP A 107 11.98 8.91 2.59
CA ASP A 107 13.23 9.28 1.93
C ASP A 107 14.29 8.16 1.87
N VAL A 108 14.17 7.10 2.68
CA VAL A 108 15.10 5.94 2.61
C VAL A 108 14.77 5.02 1.43
N PHE A 109 13.47 4.83 1.13
CA PHE A 109 13.04 4.12 -0.07
C PHE A 109 12.92 5.04 -1.29
N VAL A 110 12.68 6.33 -1.02
CA VAL A 110 12.44 7.35 -2.02
C VAL A 110 13.42 8.52 -1.85
N PRO A 111 14.76 8.28 -1.84
CA PRO A 111 15.72 9.37 -1.80
C PRO A 111 15.52 10.26 -3.04
N PRO A 112 15.87 11.56 -3.00
CA PRO A 112 15.65 12.50 -4.11
C PRO A 112 16.62 12.25 -5.29
N THR A 113 16.70 11.01 -5.79
CA THR A 113 17.54 10.53 -6.89
C THR A 113 16.68 9.82 -7.93
N ASP A 114 17.16 9.63 -9.15
CA ASP A 114 16.39 8.99 -10.24
C ASP A 114 15.93 7.55 -9.92
N THR A 115 16.58 6.88 -8.97
CA THR A 115 16.25 5.49 -8.59
C THR A 115 14.92 5.40 -7.82
N SER A 116 14.56 6.44 -7.07
CA SER A 116 13.31 6.47 -6.32
C SER A 116 12.09 6.67 -7.22
N TYR A 117 12.25 7.48 -8.25
CA TYR A 117 11.25 7.69 -9.27
C TYR A 117 10.97 6.39 -10.03
N GLU A 118 12.01 5.61 -10.36
CA GLU A 118 11.83 4.28 -10.98
C GLU A 118 11.07 3.30 -10.07
N PHE A 119 11.26 3.40 -8.74
CA PHE A 119 10.49 2.60 -7.79
C PHE A 119 9.01 2.99 -7.80
N VAL A 120 8.70 4.29 -7.72
CA VAL A 120 7.32 4.78 -7.84
C VAL A 120 6.71 4.35 -9.18
N GLN A 121 7.42 4.47 -10.29
CA GLN A 121 6.96 4.01 -11.60
C GLN A 121 6.72 2.50 -11.64
N ALA A 122 7.54 1.71 -10.97
CA ALA A 122 7.32 0.28 -10.81
C ALA A 122 5.99 0.01 -10.10
N LEU A 123 5.69 0.73 -9.01
CA LEU A 123 4.41 0.61 -8.31
C LEU A 123 3.22 1.01 -9.20
N ILE A 124 3.34 2.11 -9.95
CA ILE A 124 2.31 2.59 -10.89
C ILE A 124 2.04 1.54 -11.98
N ARG A 125 3.09 0.92 -12.54
CA ARG A 125 2.94 -0.18 -13.52
C ARG A 125 2.16 -1.36 -12.93
N ILE A 126 2.45 -1.70 -11.66
CA ILE A 126 1.78 -2.81 -10.97
C ILE A 126 0.30 -2.48 -10.74
N VAL A 127 -0.02 -1.31 -10.18
CA VAL A 127 -1.43 -0.92 -9.98
C VAL A 127 -2.15 -0.62 -11.30
N GLY A 128 -1.44 -0.35 -12.38
CA GLY A 128 -2.03 -0.20 -13.71
C GLY A 128 -2.43 -1.53 -14.38
N HIS A 129 -2.06 -2.67 -13.80
CA HIS A 129 -2.37 -3.98 -14.37
C HIS A 129 -3.85 -4.35 -14.14
N ARG A 130 -4.69 -4.08 -15.15
CA ARG A 130 -6.15 -4.28 -15.11
C ARG A 130 -6.63 -5.63 -14.57
N PRO A 131 -6.03 -6.79 -14.91
CA PRO A 131 -6.46 -8.08 -14.36
C PRO A 131 -6.41 -8.18 -12.83
N PHE A 132 -5.60 -7.36 -12.16
CA PHE A 132 -5.63 -7.29 -10.69
C PHE A 132 -6.83 -6.50 -10.16
N HIS A 133 -7.35 -5.51 -10.91
CA HIS A 133 -8.52 -4.72 -10.50
C HIS A 133 -9.75 -5.61 -10.32
N GLU A 134 -9.95 -6.52 -11.26
CA GLU A 134 -11.07 -7.46 -11.28
C GLU A 134 -11.03 -8.49 -10.13
N GLN A 135 -9.86 -8.63 -9.49
CA GLN A 135 -9.65 -9.56 -8.38
C GLN A 135 -9.70 -8.91 -7.00
N ILE A 136 -9.82 -7.59 -6.93
CA ILE A 136 -9.93 -6.89 -5.64
C ILE A 136 -11.23 -7.34 -4.95
N LYS A 137 -11.10 -7.77 -3.68
CA LYS A 137 -12.19 -8.20 -2.83
C LYS A 137 -12.54 -7.10 -1.84
N SER A 138 -13.75 -7.10 -1.30
CA SER A 138 -14.20 -6.14 -0.28
C SER A 138 -13.47 -6.23 1.07
N GLN A 139 -12.54 -7.18 1.21
CA GLN A 139 -11.77 -7.41 2.42
C GLN A 139 -10.39 -7.98 2.06
N TRP A 140 -9.46 -7.82 2.99
CA TRP A 140 -8.07 -8.25 2.90
C TRP A 140 -7.94 -9.79 2.88
N SER A 141 -8.22 -10.41 1.73
CA SER A 141 -8.44 -11.86 1.62
C SER A 141 -7.67 -12.55 0.49
N ASN A 142 -7.07 -11.78 -0.42
CA ASN A 142 -6.17 -12.27 -1.46
C ASN A 142 -5.00 -11.31 -1.67
N ASP A 143 -3.98 -11.79 -2.39
CA ASP A 143 -2.74 -11.05 -2.61
C ASP A 143 -2.98 -9.77 -3.42
N GLU A 144 -3.91 -9.74 -4.39
CA GLU A 144 -4.22 -8.55 -5.18
C GLU A 144 -4.80 -7.43 -4.31
N THR A 145 -5.76 -7.74 -3.42
CA THR A 145 -6.30 -6.74 -2.49
C THR A 145 -5.22 -6.26 -1.53
N ILE A 146 -4.34 -7.15 -1.07
CA ILE A 146 -3.25 -6.77 -0.17
C ILE A 146 -2.23 -5.88 -0.86
N LEU A 147 -1.89 -6.22 -2.10
CA LEU A 147 -0.95 -5.48 -2.93
C LEU A 147 -1.46 -4.06 -3.19
N PHE A 148 -2.72 -3.91 -3.61
CA PHE A 148 -3.30 -2.59 -3.88
C PHE A 148 -3.36 -1.73 -2.61
N ASP A 149 -3.82 -2.29 -1.50
CA ASP A 149 -3.87 -1.58 -0.21
C ASP A 149 -2.47 -1.10 0.20
N ALA A 150 -1.46 -1.96 0.09
CA ALA A 150 -0.09 -1.62 0.43
C ALA A 150 0.52 -0.56 -0.51
N ILE A 151 0.32 -0.68 -1.83
CA ILE A 151 0.83 0.30 -2.79
C ILE A 151 0.20 1.67 -2.55
N LEU A 152 -1.13 1.75 -2.41
CA LEU A 152 -1.81 3.02 -2.20
C LEU A 152 -1.40 3.65 -0.88
N MET A 153 -1.29 2.88 0.19
CA MET A 153 -0.80 3.38 1.49
C MET A 153 0.60 3.98 1.38
N PHE A 154 1.50 3.32 0.65
CA PHE A 154 2.83 3.85 0.39
C PHE A 154 2.77 5.14 -0.43
N LEU A 155 1.99 5.15 -1.51
CA LEU A 155 1.83 6.33 -2.38
C LEU A 155 1.23 7.52 -1.63
N VAL A 156 0.26 7.32 -0.75
CA VAL A 156 -0.25 8.38 0.16
C VAL A 156 0.90 8.94 1.02
N GLY A 157 1.71 8.06 1.62
CA GLY A 157 2.87 8.47 2.41
C GLY A 157 3.86 9.32 1.61
N VAL A 158 4.05 8.98 0.32
CA VAL A 158 4.89 9.71 -0.64
C VAL A 158 4.26 11.02 -1.10
N THR A 159 2.96 11.08 -1.41
CA THR A 159 2.32 12.32 -1.89
C THR A 159 2.28 13.42 -0.84
N GLU A 160 2.35 13.06 0.43
CA GLU A 160 2.47 14.02 1.51
C GLU A 160 3.91 14.56 1.70
N THR A 161 4.92 14.06 0.94
CA THR A 161 6.26 14.68 0.87
C THR A 161 6.34 15.60 -0.36
N GLN A 162 6.42 16.92 -0.13
CA GLN A 162 6.20 17.99 -1.13
C GLN A 162 7.03 17.85 -2.43
N ASP A 163 8.25 17.32 -2.38
CA ASP A 163 9.13 17.19 -3.55
C ASP A 163 8.66 16.13 -4.57
N LEU A 164 7.90 15.13 -4.11
CA LEU A 164 7.51 13.97 -4.92
C LEU A 164 6.09 14.12 -5.48
N SER A 165 5.19 14.84 -4.79
CA SER A 165 3.83 15.15 -5.25
C SER A 165 3.85 15.90 -6.58
N CYS A 166 4.70 16.93 -6.71
CA CYS A 166 4.86 17.70 -7.95
C CYS A 166 5.33 16.85 -9.14
N ARG A 167 6.06 15.74 -8.90
CA ARG A 167 6.52 14.85 -9.98
C ARG A 167 5.48 13.80 -10.36
N MET A 168 4.63 13.38 -9.43
CA MET A 168 3.49 12.49 -9.72
C MET A 168 2.40 13.18 -10.55
N LEU A 169 2.20 14.49 -10.34
CA LEU A 169 1.31 15.37 -11.10
C LEU A 169 1.49 15.28 -12.63
N PHE A 170 2.71 15.08 -13.13
CA PHE A 170 2.99 15.03 -14.58
C PHE A 170 2.77 13.64 -15.21
N ARG A 171 2.00 12.76 -14.57
CA ARG A 171 1.74 11.40 -15.04
C ARG A 171 0.25 11.13 -15.18
N THR A 172 -0.27 11.42 -16.37
CA THR A 172 -1.64 11.11 -16.78
C THR A 172 -2.04 9.65 -16.52
N ALA A 173 -1.12 8.71 -16.75
CA ALA A 173 -1.37 7.29 -16.50
C ALA A 173 -1.67 6.94 -15.03
N LEU A 174 -1.15 7.71 -14.06
CA LEU A 174 -1.45 7.48 -12.65
C LEU A 174 -2.89 7.94 -12.32
N ILE A 175 -3.28 9.10 -12.82
CA ILE A 175 -4.62 9.67 -12.61
C ILE A 175 -5.69 8.70 -13.12
N ASP A 176 -5.55 8.21 -14.36
CA ASP A 176 -6.51 7.28 -14.98
C ASP A 176 -6.63 5.97 -14.18
N VAL A 177 -5.50 5.44 -13.70
CA VAL A 177 -5.46 4.22 -12.88
C VAL A 177 -6.14 4.44 -11.54
N LEU A 178 -5.85 5.54 -10.85
CA LEU A 178 -6.46 5.84 -9.54
C LEU A 178 -7.96 6.09 -9.67
N GLN A 179 -8.41 6.79 -10.72
CA GLN A 179 -9.84 6.97 -10.97
C GLN A 179 -10.53 5.63 -11.20
N THR A 180 -9.95 4.77 -12.04
CA THR A 180 -10.48 3.43 -12.30
C THR A 180 -10.58 2.65 -10.99
N VAL A 181 -9.52 2.63 -10.19
CA VAL A 181 -9.48 1.93 -8.90
C VAL A 181 -10.52 2.48 -7.94
N ALA A 182 -10.62 3.80 -7.78
CA ALA A 182 -11.56 4.45 -6.88
C ALA A 182 -13.02 4.16 -7.24
N GLN A 183 -13.33 4.07 -8.54
CA GLN A 183 -14.69 3.84 -9.04
C GLN A 183 -15.11 2.37 -9.08
N THR A 184 -14.15 1.43 -9.16
CA THR A 184 -14.45 0.00 -9.38
C THR A 184 -14.21 -0.88 -8.16
N THR A 185 -13.36 -0.47 -7.23
CA THR A 185 -13.03 -1.30 -6.07
C THR A 185 -14.20 -1.42 -5.10
N LEU A 186 -14.40 -2.63 -4.58
CA LEU A 186 -15.33 -2.91 -3.48
C LEU A 186 -14.67 -2.80 -2.11
N TYR A 187 -13.35 -2.56 -2.05
CA TYR A 187 -12.65 -2.39 -0.80
C TYR A 187 -12.51 -0.92 -0.45
N ASP A 188 -13.24 -0.56 0.60
CA ASP A 188 -13.35 0.78 1.11
C ASP A 188 -12.00 1.51 1.29
N ARG A 189 -11.01 0.81 1.85
CA ARG A 189 -9.69 1.39 2.11
C ARG A 189 -8.90 1.70 0.82
N ILE A 190 -9.00 0.84 -0.20
CA ILE A 190 -8.38 1.07 -1.51
C ILE A 190 -9.06 2.26 -2.20
N CYS A 191 -10.40 2.34 -2.14
CA CYS A 191 -11.16 3.45 -2.71
C CYS A 191 -10.71 4.78 -2.10
N LEU A 192 -10.69 4.86 -0.77
CA LEU A 192 -10.24 6.05 -0.04
C LEU A 192 -8.80 6.42 -0.36
N GLY A 193 -7.88 5.45 -0.36
CA GLY A 193 -6.47 5.72 -0.65
C GLY A 193 -6.26 6.27 -2.06
N ALA A 194 -7.03 5.78 -3.04
CA ALA A 194 -6.98 6.32 -4.39
C ALA A 194 -7.50 7.77 -4.46
N TYR A 195 -8.60 8.08 -3.77
CA TYR A 195 -9.11 9.44 -3.71
C TYR A 195 -8.20 10.41 -2.94
N ASP A 196 -7.52 9.94 -1.90
CA ASP A 196 -6.56 10.73 -1.13
C ASP A 196 -5.39 11.19 -2.02
N ILE A 197 -4.81 10.25 -2.77
CA ILE A 197 -3.75 10.56 -3.74
C ILE A 197 -4.26 11.53 -4.81
N LEU A 198 -5.44 11.28 -5.38
CA LEU A 198 -6.06 12.17 -6.37
C LEU A 198 -6.25 13.59 -5.79
N GLY A 199 -6.72 13.70 -4.54
CA GLY A 199 -6.91 14.95 -3.81
C GLY A 199 -5.64 15.78 -3.65
N VAL A 200 -4.49 15.13 -3.59
CA VAL A 200 -3.19 15.82 -3.50
C VAL A 200 -2.65 16.21 -4.88
N ILE A 201 -2.86 15.38 -5.91
CA ILE A 201 -2.23 15.59 -7.23
C ILE A 201 -3.10 16.33 -8.24
N LEU A 202 -4.41 16.46 -8.04
CA LEU A 202 -5.28 17.14 -9.00
C LEU A 202 -5.59 18.58 -8.58
N PRO A 203 -5.75 19.51 -9.54
CA PRO A 203 -6.27 20.83 -9.25
C PRO A 203 -7.74 20.76 -8.82
N GLU A 204 -8.19 21.77 -8.09
CA GLU A 204 -9.51 21.81 -7.45
C GLU A 204 -10.67 21.61 -8.45
N ASP A 205 -10.56 22.17 -9.65
CA ASP A 205 -11.61 22.07 -10.67
C ASP A 205 -11.74 20.65 -11.24
N GLU A 206 -10.63 19.92 -11.39
CA GLU A 206 -10.64 18.51 -11.79
C GLU A 206 -11.19 17.63 -10.66
N LEU A 207 -10.84 17.91 -9.41
CA LEU A 207 -11.40 17.20 -8.25
C LEU A 207 -12.91 17.34 -8.15
N LYS A 208 -13.44 18.55 -8.40
CA LYS A 208 -14.89 18.80 -8.46
C LYS A 208 -15.56 17.96 -9.54
N SER A 209 -14.91 17.78 -10.70
CA SER A 209 -15.45 17.00 -11.81
C SER A 209 -15.56 15.49 -11.52
N LEU A 210 -14.80 15.00 -10.55
CA LEU A 210 -14.76 13.58 -10.18
C LEU A 210 -15.86 13.15 -9.20
N ASN A 211 -16.71 14.07 -8.74
CA ASN A 211 -17.78 13.80 -7.77
C ASN A 211 -17.29 13.03 -6.52
N ILE A 212 -16.03 13.20 -6.14
CA ILE A 212 -15.39 12.52 -5.00
C ILE A 212 -16.21 12.77 -3.73
N ALA A 213 -16.72 14.00 -3.56
CA ALA A 213 -17.54 14.37 -2.42
C ALA A 213 -18.82 13.55 -2.31
N GLU A 214 -19.52 13.27 -3.41
CA GLU A 214 -20.74 12.46 -3.39
C GLU A 214 -20.43 11.00 -3.04
N ASN A 215 -19.38 10.43 -3.63
CA ASN A 215 -18.95 9.06 -3.34
C ASN A 215 -18.46 8.91 -1.89
N MET A 216 -17.73 9.89 -1.37
CA MET A 216 -17.28 9.95 0.02
C MET A 216 -18.46 10.08 0.99
N VAL A 217 -19.49 10.88 0.66
CA VAL A 217 -20.70 10.99 1.47
C VAL A 217 -21.42 9.64 1.55
N VAL A 218 -21.67 8.98 0.41
CA VAL A 218 -22.30 7.65 0.37
C VAL A 218 -21.49 6.64 1.18
N PHE A 219 -20.18 6.65 1.00
CA PHE A 219 -19.24 5.81 1.74
C PHE A 219 -19.31 6.02 3.26
N PHE A 220 -19.24 7.28 3.73
CA PHE A 220 -19.32 7.61 5.15
C PHE A 220 -20.65 7.13 5.76
N PHE A 221 -21.77 7.35 5.07
CA PHE A 221 -23.07 6.87 5.53
C PHE A 221 -23.15 5.35 5.57
N ASN A 222 -22.60 4.65 4.57
CA ASN A 222 -22.53 3.18 4.56
C ASN A 222 -21.69 2.64 5.72
N ILE A 223 -20.53 3.24 6.01
CA ILE A 223 -19.71 2.83 7.16
C ILE A 223 -20.44 3.06 8.48
N ILE A 224 -21.10 4.21 8.64
CA ILE A 224 -21.89 4.52 9.84
C ILE A 224 -23.01 3.48 10.01
N GLU A 225 -23.73 3.18 8.94
CA GLU A 225 -24.79 2.18 8.94
C GLU A 225 -24.28 0.77 9.30
N GLN A 226 -23.16 0.34 8.70
CA GLN A 226 -22.55 -0.95 9.02
C GLN A 226 -22.05 -1.01 10.47
N ALA A 227 -21.40 0.05 10.95
CA ALA A 227 -20.94 0.16 12.34
C ALA A 227 -22.10 0.11 13.34
N TRP A 228 -23.27 0.64 12.95
CA TRP A 228 -24.49 0.58 13.75
C TRP A 228 -25.10 -0.83 13.81
N ARG A 229 -25.10 -1.54 12.68
CA ARG A 229 -25.63 -2.91 12.55
C ARG A 229 -24.74 -3.95 13.23
N HIS A 230 -23.42 -3.71 13.33
CA HIS A 230 -22.50 -4.69 13.91
C HIS A 230 -22.63 -4.79 15.45
N PRO A 231 -22.84 -5.99 16.03
CA PRO A 231 -23.11 -6.15 17.47
C PRO A 231 -21.97 -5.76 18.42
N THR A 232 -20.74 -5.72 17.91
CA THR A 232 -19.50 -5.70 18.71
C THR A 232 -18.72 -4.39 18.65
N ARG A 233 -19.11 -3.42 17.81
CA ARG A 233 -18.43 -2.12 17.74
C ARG A 233 -19.04 -1.13 18.75
N THR A 234 -18.17 -0.42 19.47
CA THR A 234 -18.47 0.61 20.49
C THR A 234 -19.38 1.74 19.99
N CYS A 235 -19.59 1.86 18.67
CA CYS A 235 -20.45 2.87 18.05
C CYS A 235 -21.94 2.76 18.39
N LYS A 236 -22.45 1.59 18.83
CA LYS A 236 -23.86 1.44 19.25
C LYS A 236 -24.29 2.36 20.40
N ARG A 237 -23.33 2.85 21.18
CA ARG A 237 -23.61 3.73 22.33
C ARG A 237 -23.53 5.22 22.00
N MET A 238 -23.15 5.59 20.77
CA MET A 238 -23.00 6.98 20.38
C MET A 238 -24.30 7.49 19.73
N PRO A 239 -24.96 8.53 20.28
CA PRO A 239 -26.13 9.11 19.66
C PRO A 239 -25.81 9.64 18.25
N ILE A 240 -26.71 9.43 17.28
CA ILE A 240 -26.55 9.92 15.89
C ILE A 240 -26.26 11.42 15.87
N SER A 241 -26.87 12.20 16.76
CA SER A 241 -26.61 13.63 16.92
C SER A 241 -25.15 13.96 17.27
N ARG A 242 -24.43 13.09 17.98
CA ARG A 242 -23.00 13.27 18.26
C ARG A 242 -22.10 12.83 17.10
N LEU A 243 -22.53 11.84 16.32
CA LEU A 243 -21.82 11.40 15.11
C LEU A 243 -21.91 12.45 14.00
N LEU A 244 -23.09 13.03 13.80
CA LEU A 244 -23.35 14.09 12.81
C LEU A 244 -22.74 15.45 13.17
N GLN A 245 -22.34 15.66 14.43
CA GLN A 245 -21.67 16.90 14.85
C GLN A 245 -20.21 16.99 14.41
N GLY A 246 -19.60 15.89 13.94
CA GLY A 246 -18.19 15.82 13.59
C GLY A 246 -17.27 16.09 14.78
N TRP A 247 -15.96 15.90 14.61
CA TRP A 247 -14.95 16.06 15.67
C TRP A 247 -14.68 17.52 16.09
N PHE A 248 -15.59 18.45 15.77
CA PHE A 248 -15.43 19.90 15.99
C PHE A 248 -15.82 20.38 17.41
N ARG A 249 -15.98 19.47 18.38
CA ARG A 249 -16.30 19.82 19.78
C ARG A 249 -15.62 18.95 20.83
N THR A 250 -14.32 18.67 20.66
CA THR A 250 -13.43 18.27 21.76
C THR A 250 -12.12 19.01 21.66
#